data_AF-A0A916DVW7-F1
#
_entry.id   AF-A0A916DVW7-F1
#
_cell.length_a   1.000
_cell.length_b   1.000
_cell.length_c   1.000
_cell.angle_alpha   90.00
_cell.angle_beta   90.00
_cell.angle_gamma   90.00
#
_symmetry.space_group_name_H-M   'P 1'
#
loop_
_entity.id
_entity.type
_entity.pdbx_description
1 polymer ?
#
loop_
_entity_poly.entity_id
_entity_poly.type
_entity_poly.pdbx_seq_one_letter_code
_entity_poly.pdbx_strand_id
1 'polypeptide(L)'
;MKDNYNIKVNPPELSSEQIEKHQDFDALFAQFQAKVPPNEEMAIVPASETTTQTTKGSKISPLMIKYGTGAVMAVAASILLVFMIRQSMMSLDATIPTSQINEQLALQAPFSDFSKPFSHLVVNSAEEGETLNYHSGSKIIVPASAFVDEKGLPVKGKVDIQYREFNDHVDMFLAGVPKEQDKHQNLQSAGMMEIKGFKDGKPVYLSMDKTLDVELKGKLAQEISTTDLKVYVYSKQDDLWDYTGKDDVEVITQVSIPQSTPEPDLPTKEEALAQAKVTLASSKPRKPIRPGQPNDMQSFDLDINIEDFPELAAYNQDVTLMVKKSALTNATFDTVWNSMKMVGLGNNKYQMELVYEGFEGNIVRKFEVYPVVVATQEAQKRYEAEMDDYHLKLEQWEQDVIAEAEQVANPQTIANNERMWNEVVNRFSIHRFGLWNCGKEVILKETLEIKASFVDENGNDIDINQLFITNNDQQLYYFASTTTQDNETSLKYDATAENKIWALTAENELLVANVEDEERPNNEFVFQMKPAGRIDSEEDVRTLLTF
;
A
#
# COMPACT_ATOMS: atom_id res chain seq x y z
N MET A 1 27.10 -49.82 -6.42
CA MET A 1 27.77 -49.64 -7.73
C MET A 1 27.67 -48.16 -8.07
N LYS A 2 28.78 -47.53 -8.43
CA LYS A 2 28.83 -46.15 -8.91
C LYS A 2 28.59 -46.18 -10.42
N ASP A 3 27.55 -45.51 -10.90
CA ASP A 3 27.41 -45.24 -12.34
C ASP A 3 27.67 -43.76 -12.59
N ASN A 4 28.80 -43.51 -13.27
CA ASN A 4 29.26 -42.20 -13.71
C ASN A 4 28.48 -41.79 -14.96
N TYR A 5 27.78 -40.66 -14.94
CA TYR A 5 27.22 -40.04 -16.15
C TYR A 5 28.26 -39.09 -16.76
N ASN A 6 28.63 -39.35 -18.02
CA ASN A 6 29.49 -38.47 -18.82
C ASN A 6 28.60 -37.54 -19.65
N ILE A 7 28.41 -36.31 -19.19
CA ILE A 7 27.68 -35.26 -19.92
C ILE A 7 28.67 -34.57 -20.84
N LYS A 8 28.48 -34.70 -22.16
CA LYS A 8 29.22 -33.90 -23.16
C LYS A 8 28.38 -32.70 -23.57
N VAL A 9 28.94 -31.50 -23.38
CA VAL A 9 28.36 -30.22 -23.81
C VAL A 9 28.98 -29.84 -25.15
N ASN A 10 28.17 -29.31 -26.08
CA ASN A 10 28.39 -29.03 -27.52
C ASN A 10 28.19 -30.21 -28.49
N PRO A 11 26.94 -30.47 -28.92
CA PRO A 11 26.72 -31.21 -30.15
C PRO A 11 27.23 -30.39 -31.37
N PRO A 12 27.77 -31.03 -32.41
CA PRO A 12 28.23 -30.32 -33.60
C PRO A 12 27.04 -29.66 -34.32
N GLU A 13 27.28 -28.48 -34.89
CA GLU A 13 26.31 -27.80 -35.75
C GLU A 13 25.91 -28.70 -36.92
N LEU A 14 24.60 -28.78 -37.18
CA LEU A 14 24.05 -29.56 -38.29
C LEU A 14 24.50 -28.92 -39.62
N SER A 15 25.01 -29.77 -40.51
CA SER A 15 25.40 -29.33 -41.86
C SER A 15 24.18 -28.85 -42.65
N SER A 16 24.38 -27.93 -43.60
CA SER A 16 23.31 -27.38 -44.44
C SER A 16 22.51 -28.46 -45.19
N GLU A 17 23.14 -29.58 -45.56
CA GLU A 17 22.47 -30.75 -46.17
C GLU A 17 21.48 -31.46 -45.22
N GLN A 18 21.73 -31.43 -43.90
CA GLN A 18 20.80 -32.01 -42.90
C GLN A 18 19.60 -31.11 -42.65
N ILE A 19 19.75 -29.80 -42.87
CA ILE A 19 18.68 -28.81 -42.74
C ILE A 19 17.76 -28.88 -43.96
N GLU A 20 18.30 -28.96 -45.19
CA GLU A 20 17.50 -29.05 -46.42
C GLU A 20 16.62 -30.30 -46.47
N LYS A 21 17.04 -31.42 -45.88
CA LYS A 21 16.26 -32.67 -45.85
C LYS A 21 14.96 -32.59 -45.03
N HIS A 22 14.78 -31.52 -44.25
CA HIS A 22 13.64 -31.31 -43.36
C HIS A 22 12.82 -30.04 -43.69
N GLN A 23 13.02 -29.45 -44.86
CA GLN A 23 12.28 -28.25 -45.31
C GLN A 23 11.06 -28.54 -46.19
N ASP A 24 10.76 -29.81 -46.50
CA ASP A 24 9.52 -30.18 -47.20
C ASP A 24 8.37 -30.31 -46.20
N PHE A 25 7.81 -29.16 -45.83
CA PHE A 25 6.69 -29.04 -44.90
C PHE A 25 5.40 -29.66 -45.44
N ASP A 26 5.24 -29.71 -46.77
CA ASP A 26 4.05 -30.30 -47.40
C ASP A 26 4.07 -31.83 -47.27
N ALA A 27 5.24 -32.47 -47.47
CA ALA A 27 5.40 -33.91 -47.23
C ALA A 27 5.19 -34.28 -45.76
N LEU A 28 5.66 -33.45 -44.82
CA LEU A 28 5.45 -33.64 -43.38
C LEU A 28 3.99 -33.47 -42.97
N PHE A 29 3.30 -32.48 -43.54
CA PHE A 29 1.88 -32.21 -43.26
C PHE A 29 0.96 -33.29 -43.82
N ALA A 30 1.25 -33.80 -45.02
CA ALA A 30 0.51 -34.94 -45.60
C ALA A 30 0.66 -36.22 -44.75
N GLN A 31 1.85 -36.45 -44.20
CA GLN A 31 2.13 -37.60 -43.33
C GLN A 31 1.45 -37.48 -41.96
N PHE A 32 1.22 -36.26 -41.48
CA PHE A 32 0.44 -35.97 -40.28
C PHE A 32 -1.07 -36.20 -40.52
N GLN A 33 -1.64 -35.68 -41.61
CA GLN A 33 -3.07 -35.87 -41.93
C GLN A 33 -3.45 -37.34 -42.15
N ALA A 34 -2.55 -38.16 -42.70
CA ALA A 34 -2.80 -39.59 -42.91
C ALA A 34 -2.86 -40.42 -41.62
N LYS A 35 -2.56 -39.84 -40.44
CA LYS A 35 -2.51 -40.53 -39.14
C LYS A 35 -3.55 -40.05 -38.12
N VAL A 36 -4.43 -39.12 -38.48
CA VAL A 36 -5.52 -38.67 -37.61
C VAL A 36 -6.81 -39.42 -37.98
N PRO A 37 -7.38 -40.28 -37.12
CA PRO A 37 -8.69 -40.87 -37.37
C PRO A 37 -9.81 -39.83 -37.11
N PRO A 38 -10.94 -39.91 -37.83
CA PRO A 38 -12.00 -38.92 -37.70
C PRO A 38 -12.77 -39.06 -36.38
N ASN A 39 -13.15 -37.92 -35.81
CA ASN A 39 -13.96 -37.74 -34.59
C ASN A 39 -15.01 -38.82 -34.36
N GLU A 40 -14.95 -39.49 -33.20
CA GLU A 40 -16.12 -40.11 -32.59
C GLU A 40 -16.59 -39.24 -31.41
N GLU A 41 -17.85 -38.83 -31.51
CA GLU A 41 -18.60 -38.09 -30.50
C GLU A 41 -18.68 -38.88 -29.18
N MET A 42 -18.64 -38.13 -28.07
CA MET A 42 -18.85 -38.64 -26.73
C MET A 42 -20.22 -39.33 -26.61
N ALA A 43 -20.21 -40.64 -26.38
CA ALA A 43 -21.34 -41.38 -25.83
C ALA A 43 -20.96 -41.97 -24.46
N ILE A 44 -21.69 -41.51 -23.44
CA ILE A 44 -21.58 -41.92 -22.03
C ILE A 44 -22.44 -43.17 -21.81
N VAL A 45 -21.89 -44.31 -21.38
CA VAL A 45 -22.62 -45.39 -20.66
C VAL A 45 -21.65 -46.17 -19.75
N PRO A 46 -22.04 -46.59 -18.51
CA PRO A 46 -21.12 -47.04 -17.46
C PRO A 46 -20.96 -48.57 -17.31
N ALA A 47 -19.90 -48.92 -16.56
CA ALA A 47 -19.57 -50.16 -15.83
C ALA A 47 -20.35 -51.46 -16.12
N SER A 48 -19.61 -52.54 -16.45
CA SER A 48 -19.86 -53.90 -15.96
C SER A 48 -18.66 -54.83 -16.17
N GLU A 49 -18.19 -55.39 -15.05
CA GLU A 49 -17.85 -56.80 -14.80
C GLU A 49 -16.91 -57.61 -15.73
N THR A 50 -15.81 -58.05 -15.10
CA THR A 50 -15.25 -59.41 -15.07
C THR A 50 -14.86 -60.09 -16.40
N THR A 51 -13.56 -60.41 -16.56
CA THR A 51 -13.02 -61.79 -16.39
C THR A 51 -11.63 -61.93 -17.02
N THR A 52 -10.75 -62.53 -16.22
CA THR A 52 -9.42 -63.06 -16.51
C THR A 52 -9.33 -63.89 -17.79
N GLN A 53 -8.27 -63.70 -18.59
CA GLN A 53 -7.54 -64.82 -19.20
C GLN A 53 -6.04 -64.52 -19.30
N THR A 54 -5.29 -65.25 -18.48
CA THR A 54 -3.88 -65.58 -18.65
C THR A 54 -3.73 -66.61 -19.77
N THR A 55 -2.83 -66.39 -20.72
CA THR A 55 -2.14 -67.48 -21.43
C THR A 55 -0.65 -67.20 -21.55
N LYS A 56 0.11 -68.23 -21.16
CA LYS A 56 1.58 -68.32 -21.19
C LYS A 56 2.08 -68.60 -22.60
N GLY A 57 3.14 -67.88 -22.99
CA GLY A 57 4.41 -68.43 -23.48
C GLY A 57 4.48 -69.04 -24.89
N SER A 58 5.34 -68.45 -25.73
CA SER A 58 6.21 -69.23 -26.62
C SER A 58 7.52 -68.49 -26.88
N LYS A 59 8.63 -69.23 -26.75
CA LYS A 59 10.00 -68.81 -27.04
C LYS A 59 10.27 -69.00 -28.53
N ILE A 60 10.85 -68.00 -29.20
CA ILE A 60 11.56 -68.20 -30.47
C ILE A 60 12.89 -67.44 -30.37
N SER A 61 13.99 -68.16 -30.63
CA SER A 61 15.37 -67.66 -30.69
C SER A 61 15.65 -66.96 -32.04
N PRO A 62 16.75 -66.19 -32.17
CA PRO A 62 16.82 -65.06 -33.09
C PRO A 62 17.39 -65.46 -34.46
N LEU A 63 16.79 -64.93 -35.53
CA LEU A 63 17.39 -64.93 -36.86
C LEU A 63 17.31 -63.52 -37.48
N MET A 64 18.45 -62.83 -37.44
CA MET A 64 18.98 -61.90 -38.45
C MET A 64 17.97 -61.03 -39.23
N ILE A 65 17.81 -59.76 -38.82
CA ILE A 65 17.52 -58.67 -39.74
C ILE A 65 18.65 -57.64 -39.63
N LYS A 66 19.44 -57.59 -40.71
CA LYS A 66 20.51 -56.63 -40.94
C LYS A 66 19.92 -55.23 -41.18
N TYR A 67 20.55 -54.24 -40.54
CA TYR A 67 20.65 -52.81 -40.89
C TYR A 67 19.46 -52.16 -41.61
N GLY A 68 18.73 -51.30 -40.89
CA GLY A 68 17.83 -50.36 -41.57
C GLY A 68 16.86 -49.52 -40.74
N THR A 69 17.03 -49.32 -39.42
CA THR A 69 16.03 -48.54 -38.63
C THR A 69 16.65 -47.79 -37.45
N GLY A 70 17.73 -47.02 -37.69
CA GLY A 70 18.32 -46.17 -36.63
C GLY A 70 17.59 -44.83 -36.43
N ALA A 71 17.08 -44.23 -37.52
CA ALA A 71 16.55 -42.87 -37.48
C ALA A 71 15.07 -42.78 -37.12
N VAL A 72 14.24 -43.78 -37.49
CA VAL A 72 12.79 -43.73 -37.24
C VAL A 72 12.44 -43.99 -35.77
N MET A 73 13.23 -44.84 -35.08
CA MET A 73 13.05 -45.07 -33.64
C MET A 73 13.51 -43.89 -32.77
N ALA A 74 14.53 -43.13 -33.18
CA ALA A 74 15.00 -41.98 -32.42
C ALA A 74 14.01 -40.80 -32.46
N VAL A 75 13.36 -40.55 -33.61
CA VAL A 75 12.33 -39.50 -33.75
C VAL A 75 11.02 -39.90 -33.07
N ALA A 76 10.59 -41.16 -33.20
CA ALA A 76 9.41 -41.65 -32.48
C ALA A 76 9.62 -41.67 -30.96
N ALA A 77 10.82 -42.04 -30.48
CA ALA A 77 11.16 -42.01 -29.06
C ALA A 77 11.29 -40.59 -28.51
N SER A 78 11.79 -39.62 -29.28
CA SER A 78 11.84 -38.22 -28.85
C SER A 78 10.47 -37.54 -28.88
N ILE A 79 9.60 -37.87 -29.83
CA ILE A 79 8.19 -37.42 -29.82
C ILE A 79 7.43 -38.08 -28.68
N LEU A 80 7.61 -39.39 -28.43
CA LEU A 80 7.03 -40.08 -27.27
C LEU A 80 7.59 -39.55 -25.95
N LEU A 81 8.87 -39.19 -25.88
CA LEU A 81 9.47 -38.58 -24.69
C LEU A 81 8.92 -37.17 -24.47
N VAL A 82 8.78 -36.35 -25.51
CA VAL A 82 8.14 -35.02 -25.42
C VAL A 82 6.66 -35.15 -25.08
N PHE A 83 5.95 -36.16 -25.62
CA PHE A 83 4.56 -36.43 -25.31
C PHE A 83 4.39 -36.99 -23.89
N MET A 84 5.27 -37.89 -23.43
CA MET A 84 5.30 -38.38 -22.05
C MET A 84 5.72 -37.28 -21.06
N ILE A 85 6.63 -36.38 -21.43
CA ILE A 85 6.98 -35.20 -20.62
C ILE A 85 5.80 -34.23 -20.58
N ARG A 86 5.11 -33.98 -21.71
CA ARG A 86 3.88 -33.16 -21.73
C ARG A 86 2.76 -33.79 -20.92
N GLN A 87 2.54 -35.09 -21.08
CA GLN A 87 1.49 -35.83 -20.38
C GLN A 87 1.81 -35.95 -18.88
N SER A 88 3.10 -36.09 -18.53
CA SER A 88 3.59 -36.07 -17.14
C SER A 88 3.56 -34.68 -16.52
N MET A 89 3.76 -33.60 -17.29
CA MET A 89 3.55 -32.21 -16.82
C MET A 89 2.06 -31.88 -16.69
N MET A 90 1.19 -32.48 -17.52
CA MET A 90 -0.27 -32.38 -17.39
C MET A 90 -0.85 -33.32 -16.32
N SER A 91 -0.08 -34.28 -15.81
CA SER A 91 -0.49 -35.22 -14.76
C SER A 91 0.12 -34.92 -13.39
N LEU A 92 0.70 -33.74 -13.18
CA LEU A 92 0.72 -33.21 -11.82
C LEU A 92 -0.72 -32.88 -11.49
N ASP A 93 -1.29 -33.54 -10.48
CA ASP A 93 -2.48 -33.04 -9.80
C ASP A 93 -2.11 -31.66 -9.21
N ALA A 94 -2.22 -30.63 -10.04
CA ALA A 94 -1.96 -29.26 -9.67
C ALA A 94 -2.97 -28.89 -8.60
N THR A 95 -2.51 -28.75 -7.36
CA THR A 95 -3.37 -28.37 -6.25
C THR A 95 -3.80 -26.92 -6.44
N ILE A 96 -5.06 -26.72 -6.80
CA ILE A 96 -5.63 -25.39 -6.99
C ILE A 96 -5.75 -24.71 -5.62
N PRO A 97 -5.16 -23.51 -5.42
CA PRO A 97 -5.19 -22.79 -4.15
C PRO A 97 -6.54 -22.11 -3.92
N THR A 98 -7.62 -22.90 -3.84
CA THR A 98 -9.00 -22.40 -3.79
C THR A 98 -9.24 -21.46 -2.61
N SER A 99 -8.61 -21.74 -1.45
CA SER A 99 -8.67 -20.86 -0.29
C SER A 99 -8.06 -19.48 -0.56
N GLN A 100 -7.01 -19.38 -1.37
CA GLN A 100 -6.40 -18.09 -1.71
C GLN A 100 -7.20 -17.35 -2.79
N ILE A 101 -7.82 -18.07 -3.73
CA ILE A 101 -8.64 -17.49 -4.79
C ILE A 101 -9.88 -16.80 -4.22
N ASN A 102 -10.53 -17.42 -3.23
CA ASN A 102 -11.71 -16.86 -2.57
C ASN A 102 -11.39 -15.64 -1.70
N GLU A 103 -10.12 -15.43 -1.38
CA GLU A 103 -9.61 -14.40 -0.47
C GLU A 103 -9.19 -13.11 -1.18
N GLN A 104 -9.67 -12.87 -2.40
CA GLN A 104 -9.36 -11.65 -3.14
C GLN A 104 -9.92 -10.41 -2.41
N LEU A 105 -9.02 -9.75 -1.69
CA LEU A 105 -9.29 -8.60 -0.85
C LEU A 105 -9.17 -7.28 -1.64
N ALA A 106 -10.20 -6.45 -1.48
CA ALA A 106 -10.22 -5.06 -1.91
C ALA A 106 -10.67 -4.24 -0.71
N LEU A 107 -9.73 -3.53 -0.09
CA LEU A 107 -10.04 -2.69 1.06
C LEU A 107 -10.91 -1.51 0.63
N GLN A 108 -11.80 -1.08 1.52
CA GLN A 108 -12.76 -0.01 1.27
C GLN A 108 -12.26 1.27 1.93
N ALA A 109 -11.33 1.96 1.28
CA ALA A 109 -10.80 3.23 1.76
C ALA A 109 -11.92 4.29 1.84
N PRO A 110 -12.15 4.93 2.99
CA PRO A 110 -13.17 5.96 3.13
C PRO A 110 -12.84 7.20 2.27
N PHE A 111 -11.55 7.49 2.09
CA PHE A 111 -11.02 8.54 1.25
C PHE A 111 -10.04 7.94 0.23
N SER A 112 -10.54 7.55 -0.94
CA SER A 112 -9.73 6.85 -1.97
C SER A 112 -8.53 7.66 -2.44
N ASP A 113 -8.65 8.99 -2.45
CA ASP A 113 -7.64 9.91 -2.99
C ASP A 113 -6.38 10.00 -2.10
N PHE A 114 -6.49 9.59 -0.83
CA PHE A 114 -5.40 9.64 0.16
C PHE A 114 -4.96 8.24 0.60
N SER A 115 -5.47 7.18 -0.02
CA SER A 115 -5.07 5.82 0.34
C SER A 115 -3.62 5.57 -0.06
N LYS A 116 -2.83 5.03 0.87
CA LYS A 116 -1.41 4.73 0.67
C LYS A 116 -1.20 3.84 -0.56
N PRO A 117 -0.44 4.27 -1.58
CA PRO A 117 -0.28 3.51 -2.81
C PRO A 117 0.54 2.24 -2.58
N PHE A 118 0.36 1.25 -3.46
CA PHE A 118 1.24 0.08 -3.50
C PHE A 118 2.59 0.44 -4.11
N SER A 119 3.65 -0.11 -3.53
CA SER A 119 4.94 -0.21 -4.23
C SER A 119 5.00 -1.49 -5.03
N HIS A 120 5.68 -1.42 -6.17
CA HIS A 120 5.87 -2.54 -7.08
C HIS A 120 7.28 -3.11 -6.92
N LEU A 121 7.37 -4.32 -6.36
CA LEU A 121 8.60 -5.07 -6.17
C LEU A 121 8.62 -6.22 -7.18
N VAL A 122 9.70 -6.36 -7.96
CA VAL A 122 9.74 -7.35 -9.04
C VAL A 122 10.59 -8.55 -8.63
N VAL A 123 10.00 -9.74 -8.64
CA VAL A 123 10.75 -10.99 -8.69
C VAL A 123 11.14 -11.23 -10.14
N ASN A 124 12.44 -11.25 -10.43
CA ASN A 124 12.98 -11.36 -11.78
C ASN A 124 12.89 -12.77 -12.35
N SER A 125 13.07 -13.79 -11.49
CA SER A 125 13.04 -15.21 -11.83
C SER A 125 12.32 -15.99 -10.75
N ALA A 126 11.02 -16.23 -10.94
CA ALA A 126 10.18 -16.98 -10.00
C ALA A 126 10.73 -18.38 -9.69
N GLU A 127 11.48 -18.99 -10.61
CA GLU A 127 12.07 -20.32 -10.45
C GLU A 127 13.27 -20.36 -9.50
N GLU A 128 13.93 -19.22 -9.27
CA GLU A 128 15.16 -19.13 -8.48
C GLU A 128 14.91 -18.59 -7.06
N GLY A 129 13.82 -17.84 -6.87
CA GLY A 129 13.55 -17.11 -5.64
C GLY A 129 14.33 -15.79 -5.57
N GLU A 130 13.93 -14.90 -4.68
CA GLU A 130 14.52 -13.56 -4.57
C GLU A 130 14.24 -12.94 -3.19
N THR A 131 15.14 -12.09 -2.70
CA THR A 131 14.87 -11.24 -1.54
C THR A 131 14.52 -9.84 -2.02
N LEU A 132 13.27 -9.45 -1.81
CA LEU A 132 12.76 -8.12 -2.14
C LEU A 132 12.97 -7.20 -0.95
N ASN A 133 13.56 -6.04 -1.18
CA ASN A 133 13.79 -5.03 -0.15
C ASN A 133 12.79 -3.89 -0.34
N TYR A 134 12.18 -3.46 0.76
CA TYR A 134 11.27 -2.33 0.80
C TYR A 134 11.97 -1.10 1.39
N HIS A 135 11.48 0.11 1.07
CA HIS A 135 12.14 1.36 1.45
C HIS A 135 12.20 1.61 2.96
N SER A 136 11.26 1.04 3.74
CA SER A 136 11.29 1.08 5.21
C SER A 136 12.40 0.20 5.81
N GLY A 137 13.03 -0.64 5.00
CA GLY A 137 14.00 -1.65 5.44
C GLY A 137 13.37 -3.02 5.70
N SER A 138 12.05 -3.17 5.52
CA SER A 138 11.39 -4.48 5.51
C SER A 138 11.83 -5.34 4.33
N LYS A 139 11.71 -6.66 4.46
CA LYS A 139 12.09 -7.61 3.40
C LYS A 139 11.06 -8.70 3.21
N ILE A 140 10.94 -9.17 1.98
CA ILE A 140 10.16 -10.36 1.61
C ILE A 140 11.13 -11.34 0.95
N ILE A 141 11.32 -12.50 1.57
CA ILE A 141 12.15 -13.59 1.05
C ILE A 141 11.25 -14.59 0.34
N VAL A 142 11.36 -14.60 -0.99
CA VAL A 142 10.61 -15.47 -1.88
C VAL A 142 11.45 -16.71 -2.21
N PRO A 143 11.01 -17.94 -1.87
CA PRO A 143 11.73 -19.14 -2.26
C PRO A 143 11.54 -19.45 -3.75
N ALA A 144 12.41 -20.32 -4.26
CA ALA A 144 12.32 -20.85 -5.61
C ALA A 144 10.96 -21.52 -5.89
N SER A 145 10.37 -21.18 -7.03
CA SER A 145 9.09 -21.72 -7.52
C SER A 145 7.93 -21.55 -6.53
N ALA A 146 7.84 -20.38 -5.91
CA ALA A 146 6.80 -20.08 -4.91
C ALA A 146 5.41 -19.87 -5.49
N PHE A 147 5.29 -19.53 -6.79
CA PHE A 147 4.06 -19.00 -7.37
C PHE A 147 3.36 -19.99 -8.29
N VAL A 148 2.03 -19.98 -8.25
CA VAL A 148 1.13 -20.71 -9.16
C VAL A 148 0.04 -19.78 -9.71
N ASP A 149 -0.55 -20.14 -10.83
CA ASP A 149 -1.71 -19.43 -11.39
C ASP A 149 -3.04 -19.93 -10.81
N GLU A 150 -4.16 -19.36 -11.27
CA GLU A 150 -5.53 -19.75 -10.87
C GLU A 150 -5.86 -21.24 -11.11
N LYS A 151 -5.08 -21.94 -11.95
CA LYS A 151 -5.23 -23.36 -12.28
C LYS A 151 -4.25 -24.23 -11.49
N GLY A 152 -3.47 -23.64 -10.59
CA GLY A 152 -2.42 -24.32 -9.82
C GLY A 152 -1.16 -24.63 -10.64
N LEU A 153 -1.01 -24.07 -11.85
CA LEU A 153 0.16 -24.32 -12.67
C LEU A 153 1.33 -23.43 -12.22
N PRO A 154 2.57 -23.96 -12.14
CA PRO A 154 3.74 -23.18 -11.73
C PRO A 154 3.96 -21.94 -12.60
N VAL A 155 4.14 -20.80 -11.95
CA VAL A 155 4.47 -19.53 -12.59
C VAL A 155 5.98 -19.38 -12.72
N LYS A 156 6.41 -18.92 -13.90
CA LYS A 156 7.80 -18.79 -14.32
C LYS A 156 8.13 -17.39 -14.81
N GLY A 157 9.38 -16.97 -14.65
CA GLY A 157 9.86 -15.65 -15.06
C GLY A 157 9.42 -14.55 -14.08
N LYS A 158 9.16 -13.35 -14.62
CA LYS A 158 8.89 -12.16 -13.81
C LYS A 158 7.52 -12.20 -13.12
N VAL A 159 7.49 -11.79 -11.85
CA VAL A 159 6.28 -11.59 -11.04
C VAL A 159 6.35 -10.23 -10.37
N ASP A 160 5.29 -9.43 -10.51
CA ASP A 160 5.10 -8.16 -9.83
C ASP A 160 4.46 -8.40 -8.46
N ILE A 161 5.11 -7.93 -7.41
CA ILE A 161 4.63 -7.99 -6.03
C ILE A 161 4.23 -6.58 -5.62
N GLN A 162 2.93 -6.38 -5.42
CA GLN A 162 2.40 -5.14 -4.89
C GLN A 162 2.38 -5.21 -3.38
N TYR A 163 3.06 -4.27 -2.74
CA TYR A 163 3.29 -4.28 -1.29
C TYR A 163 3.09 -2.88 -0.68
N ARG A 164 2.45 -2.83 0.49
CA ARG A 164 2.34 -1.64 1.34
C ARG A 164 2.24 -2.01 2.82
N GLU A 165 2.62 -1.08 3.69
CA GLU A 165 2.68 -1.23 5.15
C GLU A 165 1.76 -0.20 5.80
N PHE A 166 1.14 -0.57 6.93
CA PHE A 166 0.33 0.32 7.77
C PHE A 166 0.98 0.41 9.15
N ASN A 167 1.38 1.62 9.53
CA ASN A 167 2.24 1.86 10.68
C ASN A 167 1.50 2.37 11.92
N ASP A 168 0.27 2.87 11.73
CA ASP A 168 -0.55 3.45 12.78
C ASP A 168 -2.05 3.34 12.46
N HIS A 169 -2.91 3.80 13.38
CA HIS A 169 -4.36 3.75 13.25
C HIS A 169 -4.89 4.59 12.09
N VAL A 170 -4.21 5.67 11.70
CA VAL A 170 -4.62 6.52 10.58
C VAL A 170 -4.34 5.81 9.25
N ASP A 171 -3.18 5.17 9.11
CA ASP A 171 -2.86 4.32 7.96
C ASP A 171 -3.92 3.22 7.77
N MET A 172 -4.31 2.54 8.86
CA MET A 172 -5.32 1.48 8.84
C MET A 172 -6.71 2.01 8.47
N PHE A 173 -7.11 3.14 9.06
CA PHE A 173 -8.37 3.82 8.76
C PHE A 173 -8.46 4.24 7.30
N LEU A 174 -7.45 4.95 6.78
CA LEU A 174 -7.41 5.42 5.39
C LEU A 174 -7.33 4.29 4.37
N ALA A 175 -6.73 3.15 4.77
CA ALA A 175 -6.72 1.97 3.94
C ALA A 175 -8.09 1.27 3.91
N GLY A 176 -8.97 1.50 4.89
CA GLY A 176 -10.22 0.76 5.04
C GLY A 176 -9.98 -0.65 5.55
N VAL A 177 -9.05 -0.81 6.50
CA VAL A 177 -8.77 -2.10 7.13
C VAL A 177 -10.04 -2.62 7.81
N PRO A 178 -10.48 -3.86 7.50
CA PRO A 178 -11.70 -4.42 8.04
C PRO A 178 -11.60 -4.64 9.55
N LYS A 179 -12.76 -4.57 10.19
CA LYS A 179 -12.93 -4.70 11.64
C LYS A 179 -12.45 -6.06 12.14
N GLU A 180 -11.97 -6.07 13.37
CA GLU A 180 -11.85 -7.25 14.22
C GLU A 180 -13.17 -7.46 14.99
N GLN A 181 -14.09 -8.33 14.53
CA GLN A 181 -15.42 -8.49 15.16
C GLN A 181 -15.66 -9.87 15.80
N ASP A 182 -16.33 -9.80 16.96
CA ASP A 182 -17.27 -10.76 17.58
C ASP A 182 -16.80 -11.94 18.45
N LYS A 183 -15.50 -12.09 18.73
CA LYS A 183 -15.04 -13.11 19.73
C LYS A 183 -14.07 -12.59 20.80
N HIS A 184 -14.27 -11.34 21.23
CA HIS A 184 -13.65 -10.69 22.42
C HIS A 184 -12.22 -10.15 22.29
N GLN A 185 -11.72 -9.85 21.09
CA GLN A 185 -10.31 -9.49 20.96
C GLN A 185 -10.13 -8.35 19.96
N ASN A 186 -9.81 -7.17 20.49
CA ASN A 186 -9.18 -6.10 19.72
C ASN A 186 -7.68 -6.43 19.62
N LEU A 187 -7.02 -6.13 18.51
CA LEU A 187 -5.60 -6.29 18.32
C LEU A 187 -4.92 -4.92 18.42
N GLN A 188 -3.92 -4.86 19.28
CA GLN A 188 -2.92 -3.82 19.24
C GLN A 188 -1.88 -4.23 18.21
N SER A 189 -1.79 -3.49 17.10
CA SER A 189 -0.82 -3.78 16.04
C SER A 189 0.60 -3.38 16.48
N ALA A 190 1.56 -4.16 16.01
CA ALA A 190 3.00 -3.89 16.04
C ALA A 190 3.57 -3.83 14.60
N GLY A 191 2.70 -3.79 13.60
CA GLY A 191 3.02 -3.78 12.18
C GLY A 191 1.97 -4.52 11.37
N MET A 192 1.44 -3.89 10.33
CA MET A 192 0.48 -4.49 9.41
C MET A 192 0.92 -4.27 7.97
N MET A 193 0.61 -5.21 7.08
CA MET A 193 0.98 -5.13 5.67
C MET A 193 -0.10 -5.72 4.77
N GLU A 194 -0.13 -5.24 3.53
CA GLU A 194 -0.89 -5.84 2.45
C GLU A 194 0.04 -6.22 1.31
N ILE A 195 -0.09 -7.46 0.83
CA ILE A 195 0.75 -8.02 -0.23
C ILE A 195 -0.11 -8.74 -1.29
N LYS A 196 0.17 -8.47 -2.56
CA LYS A 196 -0.48 -9.08 -3.74
C LYS A 196 0.56 -9.47 -4.78
N GLY A 197 0.27 -10.49 -5.57
CA GLY A 197 1.14 -10.95 -6.65
C GLY A 197 0.43 -10.94 -8.00
N PHE A 198 1.13 -10.48 -9.03
CA PHE A 198 0.64 -10.45 -10.41
C PHE A 198 1.70 -10.90 -11.41
N LYS A 199 1.24 -11.54 -12.48
CA LYS A 199 2.04 -11.76 -13.69
C LYS A 199 1.23 -11.32 -14.90
N ASP A 200 1.81 -10.41 -15.69
CA ASP A 200 1.17 -9.85 -16.89
C ASP A 200 -0.25 -9.32 -16.61
N GLY A 201 -0.43 -8.68 -15.45
CA GLY A 201 -1.70 -8.13 -14.98
C GLY A 201 -2.69 -9.16 -14.42
N LYS A 202 -2.36 -10.45 -14.38
CA LYS A 202 -3.20 -11.51 -13.81
C LYS A 202 -2.74 -11.90 -12.41
N PRO A 203 -3.65 -12.14 -11.45
CA PRO A 203 -3.28 -12.60 -10.12
C PRO A 203 -2.47 -13.89 -10.16
N VAL A 204 -1.50 -14.00 -9.26
CA VAL A 204 -0.81 -15.25 -8.95
C VAL A 204 -0.99 -15.56 -7.45
N TYR A 205 -0.77 -16.81 -7.10
CA TYR A 205 -1.00 -17.34 -5.75
C TYR A 205 0.24 -18.07 -5.26
N LEU A 206 0.34 -18.29 -3.95
CA LEU A 206 1.41 -19.13 -3.41
C LEU A 206 1.08 -20.60 -3.61
N SER A 207 2.07 -21.40 -4.00
CA SER A 207 1.94 -22.85 -4.01
C SER A 207 1.62 -23.34 -2.60
N MET A 208 0.73 -24.33 -2.47
CA MET A 208 0.21 -24.80 -1.17
C MET A 208 1.29 -25.40 -0.24
N ASP A 209 2.46 -25.74 -0.78
CA ASP A 209 3.63 -26.26 -0.07
C ASP A 209 4.72 -25.19 0.18
N LYS A 210 4.44 -23.92 -0.13
CA LYS A 210 5.40 -22.81 -0.06
C LYS A 210 4.89 -21.70 0.84
N THR A 211 5.84 -21.00 1.46
CA THR A 211 5.62 -19.77 2.21
C THR A 211 6.60 -18.71 1.73
N LEU A 212 6.29 -17.44 1.95
CA LEU A 212 7.27 -16.35 1.87
C LEU A 212 7.65 -15.96 3.30
N ASP A 213 8.94 -15.78 3.56
CA ASP A 213 9.38 -15.23 4.84
C ASP A 213 9.39 -13.70 4.77
N VAL A 214 8.94 -13.05 5.83
CA VAL A 214 8.79 -11.61 5.90
C VAL A 214 9.55 -11.08 7.11
N GLU A 215 10.35 -10.04 6.88
CA GLU A 215 10.94 -9.19 7.92
C GLU A 215 10.20 -7.85 7.87
N LEU A 216 9.18 -7.65 8.69
CA LEU A 216 8.36 -6.44 8.72
C LEU A 216 8.87 -5.49 9.79
N LYS A 217 9.25 -4.27 9.40
CA LYS A 217 9.57 -3.19 10.33
C LYS A 217 8.29 -2.66 10.97
N GLY A 218 8.36 -2.41 12.28
CA GLY A 218 7.24 -1.91 13.05
C GLY A 218 7.66 -1.15 14.29
N LYS A 219 6.66 -0.68 15.04
CA LYS A 219 6.83 0.00 16.32
C LYS A 219 6.06 -0.75 17.39
N LEU A 220 6.68 -0.91 18.55
CA LEU A 220 6.07 -1.58 19.70
C LEU A 220 6.24 -0.73 20.96
N ALA A 221 5.17 -0.50 21.70
CA ALA A 221 5.26 0.19 22.99
C ALA A 221 6.11 -0.65 23.97
N GLN A 222 7.03 -0.02 24.72
CA GLN A 222 8.02 -0.72 25.56
C GLN A 222 7.42 -1.62 26.65
N GLU A 223 6.21 -1.32 27.11
CA GLU A 223 5.45 -2.11 28.07
C GLU A 223 4.94 -3.45 27.51
N ILE A 224 4.96 -3.61 26.18
CA ILE A 224 4.50 -4.82 25.51
C ILE A 224 5.67 -5.79 25.37
N SER A 225 5.50 -6.98 25.94
CA SER A 225 6.47 -8.06 25.74
C SER A 225 6.42 -8.54 24.29
N THR A 226 7.59 -8.65 23.66
CA THR A 226 7.74 -9.24 22.32
C THR A 226 7.24 -10.68 22.25
N THR A 227 7.22 -11.40 23.37
CA THR A 227 6.71 -12.79 23.45
C THR A 227 5.19 -12.91 23.30
N ASP A 228 4.47 -11.79 23.45
CA ASP A 228 3.01 -11.76 23.40
C ASP A 228 2.48 -11.51 21.98
N LEU A 229 3.38 -11.18 21.04
CA LEU A 229 3.03 -10.87 19.67
C LEU A 229 2.72 -12.15 18.87
N LYS A 230 1.64 -12.04 18.11
CA LYS A 230 1.05 -13.10 17.30
C LYS A 230 0.85 -12.57 15.88
N VAL A 231 0.80 -13.48 14.92
CA VAL A 231 0.62 -13.16 13.51
C VAL A 231 -0.77 -13.58 13.08
N TYR A 232 -1.49 -12.64 12.46
CA TYR A 232 -2.84 -12.82 11.95
C TYR A 232 -2.92 -12.56 10.45
N VAL A 233 -3.85 -13.24 9.81
CA VAL A 233 -4.23 -12.98 8.41
C VAL A 233 -5.74 -12.76 8.33
N TYR A 234 -6.16 -11.74 7.60
CA TYR A 234 -7.59 -11.48 7.44
C TYR A 234 -8.23 -12.43 6.41
N SER A 235 -9.28 -13.14 6.82
CA SER A 235 -10.16 -13.96 6.00
C SER A 235 -11.35 -13.11 5.54
N LYS A 236 -11.41 -12.79 4.25
CA LYS A 236 -12.54 -12.08 3.65
C LYS A 236 -13.78 -12.98 3.60
N GLN A 237 -13.60 -14.29 3.43
CA GLN A 237 -14.73 -15.21 3.37
C GLN A 237 -15.49 -15.25 4.69
N ASP A 238 -14.76 -15.23 5.80
CA ASP A 238 -15.32 -15.37 7.15
C ASP A 238 -15.43 -14.02 7.89
N ASP A 239 -14.95 -12.93 7.27
CA ASP A 239 -14.86 -11.57 7.80
C ASP A 239 -14.20 -11.53 9.20
N LEU A 240 -13.06 -12.21 9.33
CA LEU A 240 -12.35 -12.35 10.60
C LEU A 240 -10.83 -12.45 10.43
N TRP A 241 -10.10 -12.21 11.53
CA TRP A 241 -8.65 -12.36 11.59
C TRP A 241 -8.27 -13.74 12.12
N ASP A 242 -7.64 -14.55 11.29
CA ASP A 242 -7.17 -15.89 11.62
C ASP A 242 -5.79 -15.85 12.27
N TYR A 243 -5.67 -16.46 13.45
CA TYR A 243 -4.37 -16.70 14.07
C TYR A 243 -3.55 -17.70 13.26
N THR A 244 -2.34 -17.31 12.86
CA THR A 244 -1.46 -18.14 12.01
C THR A 244 -0.24 -18.68 12.76
N GLY A 245 0.22 -17.99 13.80
CA GLY A 245 1.42 -18.39 14.53
C GLY A 245 1.93 -17.32 15.49
N LYS A 246 3.00 -17.66 16.21
CA LYS A 246 3.76 -16.69 17.01
C LYS A 246 4.68 -15.89 16.11
N ASP A 247 4.88 -14.63 16.46
CA ASP A 247 5.85 -13.77 15.80
C ASP A 247 7.25 -13.97 16.42
N ASP A 248 8.30 -13.90 15.60
CA ASP A 248 9.69 -13.86 16.06
C ASP A 248 10.21 -12.43 15.97
N VAL A 249 10.17 -11.73 17.11
CA VAL A 249 10.33 -10.28 17.15
C VAL A 249 11.70 -9.89 17.70
N GLU A 250 12.44 -9.13 16.90
CA GLU A 250 13.74 -8.57 17.25
C GLU A 250 13.61 -7.07 17.55
N VAL A 251 14.06 -6.63 18.72
CA VAL A 251 14.15 -5.20 19.07
C VAL A 251 15.46 -4.64 18.50
N ILE A 252 15.36 -3.67 17.58
CA ILE A 252 16.51 -3.11 16.85
C ILE A 252 17.17 -1.98 17.66
N THR A 253 16.34 -1.09 18.20
CA THR A 253 16.78 0.08 18.97
C THR A 253 15.87 0.25 20.18
N GLN A 254 16.46 0.20 21.37
CA GLN A 254 15.84 0.78 22.55
C GLN A 254 16.20 2.26 22.55
N VAL A 255 15.22 3.15 22.38
CA VAL A 255 15.43 4.54 22.76
C VAL A 255 15.75 4.51 24.26
N SER A 256 17.02 4.74 24.59
CA SER A 256 17.53 4.75 25.95
C SER A 256 17.92 6.18 26.26
N ILE A 257 17.20 6.82 27.18
CA ILE A 257 17.66 8.07 27.77
C ILE A 257 18.94 7.72 28.55
N PRO A 258 20.05 8.47 28.38
CA PRO A 258 21.19 8.35 29.27
C PRO A 258 20.72 8.55 30.71
N GLN A 259 20.78 7.51 31.54
CA GLN A 259 20.61 7.68 32.98
C GLN A 259 21.67 8.68 33.44
N SER A 260 21.21 9.81 34.00
CA SER A 260 21.94 10.98 34.48
C SER A 260 22.11 12.14 33.48
N THR A 261 21.02 12.86 33.23
CA THR A 261 21.04 14.32 33.09
C THR A 261 20.00 14.90 34.06
N PRO A 262 20.27 16.05 34.70
CA PRO A 262 19.26 16.73 35.54
C PRO A 262 18.05 17.08 34.68
N GLU A 263 16.88 17.27 35.32
CA GLU A 263 15.60 17.64 34.67
C GLU A 263 15.82 18.44 33.37
N PRO A 264 15.27 18.00 32.23
CA PRO A 264 15.37 18.79 31.01
C PRO A 264 14.78 20.17 31.30
N ASP A 265 15.58 21.22 31.13
CA ASP A 265 15.10 22.59 31.25
C ASP A 265 13.89 22.73 30.32
N LEU A 266 12.73 23.05 30.91
CA LEU A 266 11.49 23.27 30.16
C LEU A 266 11.77 24.27 29.03
N PRO A 267 11.35 23.97 27.78
CA PRO A 267 11.52 24.91 26.69
C PRO A 267 10.87 26.23 27.08
N THR A 268 11.57 27.33 26.86
CA THR A 268 10.99 28.65 27.10
C THR A 268 9.76 28.83 26.21
N LYS A 269 8.82 29.69 26.62
CA LYS A 269 7.61 29.96 25.82
C LYS A 269 7.91 30.36 24.36
N GLU A 270 9.07 30.99 24.13
CA GLU A 270 9.52 31.38 22.80
C GLU A 270 10.04 30.18 21.98
N GLU A 271 10.76 29.25 22.61
CA GLU A 271 11.23 28.00 21.99
C GLU A 271 10.08 27.05 21.69
N ALA A 272 9.14 26.88 22.62
CA ALA A 272 7.94 26.06 22.41
C ALA A 272 7.09 26.60 21.25
N LEU A 273 6.92 27.93 21.16
CA LEU A 273 6.22 28.56 20.05
C LEU A 273 6.98 28.42 18.72
N ALA A 274 8.31 28.46 18.74
CA ALA A 274 9.12 28.23 17.55
C ALA A 274 9.02 26.78 17.07
N GLN A 275 9.03 25.82 18.00
CA GLN A 275 8.87 24.40 17.72
C GLN A 275 7.46 24.10 17.18
N ALA A 276 6.41 24.60 17.82
CA ALA A 276 5.03 24.46 17.36
C ALA A 276 4.84 25.02 15.93
N LYS A 277 5.46 26.17 15.62
CA LYS A 277 5.44 26.74 14.27
C LYS A 277 6.18 25.90 13.23
N VAL A 278 7.20 25.15 13.63
CA VAL A 278 7.91 24.22 12.74
C VAL A 278 7.07 22.97 12.51
N THR A 279 6.47 22.41 13.57
CA THR A 279 5.56 21.26 13.49
C THR A 279 4.37 21.56 12.58
N LEU A 280 3.73 22.71 12.77
CA LEU A 280 2.55 23.13 12.01
C LEU A 280 2.92 23.95 10.75
N ALA A 281 4.18 23.94 10.31
CA ALA A 281 4.60 24.72 9.15
C ALA A 281 3.89 24.28 7.85
N SER A 282 3.55 23.00 7.74
CA SER A 282 2.84 22.39 6.61
C SER A 282 1.36 22.78 6.56
N SER A 283 0.69 22.92 7.71
CA SER A 283 -0.74 23.27 7.82
C SER A 283 -1.01 24.77 7.73
N LYS A 284 0.03 25.60 7.64
CA LYS A 284 -0.12 27.04 7.52
C LYS A 284 -0.90 27.41 6.25
N PRO A 285 -2.03 28.14 6.35
CA PRO A 285 -2.83 28.46 5.18
C PRO A 285 -2.04 29.32 4.20
N ARG A 286 -2.24 29.05 2.92
CA ARG A 286 -1.59 29.79 1.84
C ARG A 286 -2.38 31.04 1.53
N LYS A 287 -1.67 32.15 1.36
CA LYS A 287 -2.29 33.42 0.99
C LYS A 287 -2.84 33.34 -0.43
N PRO A 288 -4.09 33.77 -0.71
CA PRO A 288 -4.63 33.84 -2.06
C PRO A 288 -3.83 34.75 -3.00
N ILE A 289 -3.83 34.45 -4.30
CA ILE A 289 -3.15 35.27 -5.31
C ILE A 289 -3.99 36.51 -5.61
N ARG A 290 -3.40 37.69 -5.42
CA ARG A 290 -4.07 38.96 -5.72
C ARG A 290 -4.26 39.12 -7.24
N PRO A 291 -5.48 39.41 -7.72
CA PRO A 291 -5.71 39.74 -9.12
C PRO A 291 -5.03 41.04 -9.52
N GLY A 292 -4.41 41.03 -10.70
CA GLY A 292 -3.76 42.19 -11.29
C GLY A 292 -2.27 42.34 -10.96
N GLN A 293 -1.59 43.08 -11.83
CA GLN A 293 -0.14 43.26 -11.81
C GLN A 293 0.25 44.60 -11.16
N PRO A 294 1.13 44.60 -10.14
CA PRO A 294 1.72 45.83 -9.62
C PRO A 294 2.59 46.57 -10.65
N ASN A 295 2.68 47.90 -10.54
CA ASN A 295 3.40 48.75 -11.52
C ASN A 295 4.90 48.44 -11.66
N ASP A 296 5.54 47.96 -10.60
CA ASP A 296 6.97 47.62 -10.53
C ASP A 296 7.27 46.17 -10.97
N MET A 297 6.22 45.39 -11.24
CA MET A 297 6.30 44.01 -11.71
C MET A 297 6.12 43.95 -13.22
N GLN A 298 6.70 42.94 -13.86
CA GLN A 298 6.53 42.61 -15.27
C GLN A 298 6.03 41.17 -15.37
N SER A 299 4.88 40.97 -16.00
CA SER A 299 4.35 39.64 -16.30
C SER A 299 4.95 39.09 -17.59
N PHE A 300 5.01 37.77 -17.68
CA PHE A 300 5.40 37.02 -18.88
C PHE A 300 4.65 35.69 -18.91
N ASP A 301 4.17 35.37 -20.10
CA ASP A 301 3.40 34.16 -20.36
C ASP A 301 4.36 32.97 -20.50
N LEU A 302 4.07 31.90 -19.78
CA LEU A 302 4.83 30.66 -19.79
C LEU A 302 3.86 29.51 -19.66
N ASP A 303 4.04 28.51 -20.52
CA ASP A 303 3.33 27.23 -20.40
C ASP A 303 3.86 26.50 -19.16
N ILE A 304 3.15 26.64 -18.05
CA ILE A 304 3.45 25.91 -16.80
C ILE A 304 2.79 24.55 -16.89
N ASN A 305 3.59 23.49 -16.73
CA ASN A 305 3.03 22.16 -16.52
C ASN A 305 2.38 22.11 -15.13
N ILE A 306 1.05 22.06 -15.10
CA ILE A 306 0.26 22.05 -13.86
C ILE A 306 0.53 20.78 -13.03
N GLU A 307 0.94 19.68 -13.66
CA GLU A 307 1.30 18.44 -12.94
C GLU A 307 2.49 18.65 -11.99
N ASP A 308 3.42 19.55 -12.36
CA ASP A 308 4.60 19.86 -11.55
C ASP A 308 4.28 20.89 -10.44
N PHE A 309 3.16 21.61 -10.55
CA PHE A 309 2.72 22.68 -9.64
C PHE A 309 1.19 22.62 -9.41
N PRO A 310 0.67 21.53 -8.82
CA PRO A 310 -0.76 21.30 -8.67
C PRO A 310 -1.46 22.39 -7.86
N GLU A 311 -0.73 23.14 -7.02
CA GLU A 311 -1.29 24.28 -6.29
C GLU A 311 -1.73 25.46 -7.18
N LEU A 312 -1.23 25.53 -8.40
CA LEU A 312 -1.63 26.53 -9.39
C LEU A 312 -2.86 26.09 -10.20
N ALA A 313 -3.24 24.80 -10.11
CA ALA A 313 -4.38 24.23 -10.85
C ALA A 313 -5.71 24.91 -10.52
N ALA A 314 -5.89 25.36 -9.28
CA ALA A 314 -7.10 26.01 -8.80
C ALA A 314 -7.45 27.31 -9.55
N TYR A 315 -6.48 27.90 -10.25
CA TYR A 315 -6.64 29.17 -10.95
C TYR A 315 -6.90 29.02 -12.46
N ASN A 316 -7.00 27.78 -12.99
CA ASN A 316 -7.09 27.46 -14.42
C ASN A 316 -5.92 28.06 -15.24
N GLN A 317 -5.87 27.80 -16.57
CA GLN A 317 -4.76 28.16 -17.48
C GLN A 317 -4.47 29.68 -17.64
N ASP A 318 -4.96 30.54 -16.75
CA ASP A 318 -4.79 32.00 -16.78
C ASP A 318 -3.74 32.49 -15.76
N VAL A 319 -2.94 31.60 -15.18
CA VAL A 319 -1.84 31.97 -14.26
C VAL A 319 -0.61 32.37 -15.06
N THR A 320 -0.25 33.64 -14.97
CA THR A 320 0.99 34.18 -15.53
C THR A 320 2.04 34.33 -14.43
N LEU A 321 3.33 34.35 -14.77
CA LEU A 321 4.39 34.67 -13.81
C LEU A 321 4.80 36.13 -13.91
N MET A 322 5.15 36.73 -12.78
CA MET A 322 5.64 38.08 -12.64
C MET A 322 7.01 38.11 -12.01
N VAL A 323 7.86 39.03 -12.45
CA VAL A 323 9.16 39.34 -11.83
C VAL A 323 9.30 40.84 -11.65
N LYS A 324 10.14 41.27 -10.70
CA LYS A 324 10.47 42.69 -10.55
C LYS A 324 11.16 43.23 -11.81
N LYS A 325 10.71 44.38 -12.30
CA LYS A 325 11.31 45.05 -13.48
C LYS A 325 12.82 45.32 -13.29
N SER A 326 13.25 45.60 -12.07
CA SER A 326 14.67 45.83 -11.74
C SER A 326 15.55 44.57 -11.87
N ALA A 327 14.96 43.38 -11.80
CA ALA A 327 15.67 42.12 -12.00
C ALA A 327 15.83 41.76 -13.50
N LEU A 328 15.09 42.43 -14.37
CA LEU A 328 15.12 42.21 -15.81
C LEU A 328 16.15 43.12 -16.49
N THR A 329 16.82 42.56 -17.49
CA THR A 329 17.71 43.27 -18.40
C THR A 329 17.25 43.02 -19.83
N ASN A 330 17.53 43.91 -20.79
CA ASN A 330 17.19 43.66 -22.22
C ASN A 330 17.74 42.31 -22.70
N ALA A 331 18.95 41.96 -22.26
CA ALA A 331 19.57 40.66 -22.52
C ALA A 331 18.73 39.45 -22.07
N THR A 332 17.84 39.60 -21.08
CA THR A 332 16.94 38.52 -20.64
C THR A 332 15.93 38.16 -21.72
N PHE A 333 15.43 39.16 -22.46
CA PHE A 333 14.44 39.00 -23.53
C PHE A 333 15.09 38.76 -24.90
N ASP A 334 16.31 39.25 -25.11
CA ASP A 334 17.06 39.06 -26.35
C ASP A 334 17.74 37.69 -26.45
N THR A 335 17.69 36.88 -25.40
CA THR A 335 18.30 35.54 -25.32
C THR A 335 17.24 34.45 -25.47
N VAL A 336 17.47 33.50 -26.38
CA VAL A 336 16.70 32.26 -26.47
C VAL A 336 17.31 31.26 -25.50
N TRP A 337 16.56 30.87 -24.47
CA TRP A 337 17.02 29.96 -23.42
C TRP A 337 16.82 28.50 -23.80
N ASN A 338 17.73 27.62 -23.39
CA ASN A 338 17.69 26.19 -23.70
C ASN A 338 16.80 25.41 -22.73
N SER A 339 16.74 25.81 -21.46
CA SER A 339 15.85 25.20 -20.48
C SER A 339 15.41 26.17 -19.40
N MET A 340 14.27 25.84 -18.78
CA MET A 340 13.71 26.53 -17.63
C MET A 340 13.42 25.51 -16.54
N LYS A 341 13.81 25.83 -15.31
CA LYS A 341 13.48 25.05 -14.12
C LYS A 341 12.84 25.98 -13.09
N MET A 342 11.76 25.54 -12.45
CA MET A 342 11.11 26.28 -11.38
C MET A 342 11.08 25.44 -10.10
N VAL A 343 11.29 26.09 -8.96
CA VAL A 343 11.22 25.47 -7.63
C VAL A 343 10.38 26.35 -6.71
N GLY A 344 9.41 25.76 -6.03
CA GLY A 344 8.57 26.47 -5.05
C GLY A 344 9.37 26.89 -3.81
N LEU A 345 9.18 28.12 -3.36
CA LEU A 345 9.77 28.69 -2.13
C LEU A 345 8.71 28.96 -1.03
N GLY A 346 7.45 28.58 -1.28
CA GLY A 346 6.32 28.83 -0.37
C GLY A 346 5.71 30.23 -0.52
N ASN A 347 4.49 30.43 0.01
CA ASN A 347 3.75 31.71 -0.04
C ASN A 347 3.65 32.33 -1.45
N ASN A 348 3.30 31.54 -2.47
CA ASN A 348 3.21 31.95 -3.88
C ASN A 348 4.51 32.58 -4.41
N LYS A 349 5.66 32.11 -3.93
CA LYS A 349 6.97 32.53 -4.39
C LYS A 349 7.70 31.35 -5.01
N TYR A 350 8.35 31.59 -6.13
CA TYR A 350 9.10 30.56 -6.86
C TYR A 350 10.47 31.08 -7.26
N GLN A 351 11.45 30.18 -7.31
CA GLN A 351 12.74 30.43 -7.95
C GLN A 351 12.70 29.84 -9.35
N MET A 352 12.79 30.70 -10.35
CA MET A 352 12.90 30.31 -11.76
C MET A 352 14.36 30.42 -12.20
N GLU A 353 14.89 29.33 -12.76
CA GLU A 353 16.22 29.26 -13.33
C GLU A 353 16.12 29.09 -14.85
N LEU A 354 16.72 30.01 -15.60
CA LEU A 354 16.87 29.92 -17.06
C LEU A 354 18.31 29.54 -17.38
N VAL A 355 18.49 28.54 -18.24
CA VAL A 355 19.81 28.05 -18.63
C VAL A 355 20.01 28.24 -20.13
N TYR A 356 21.13 28.87 -20.48
CA TYR A 356 21.64 28.94 -21.85
C TYR A 356 22.90 28.08 -21.96
N GLU A 357 22.90 27.11 -22.86
CA GLU A 357 24.00 26.18 -23.08
C GLU A 357 24.92 26.72 -24.17
N GLY A 358 26.08 27.24 -23.77
CA GLY A 358 27.11 27.73 -24.67
C GLY A 358 28.27 26.76 -24.81
N PHE A 359 29.04 26.90 -25.91
CA PHE A 359 30.24 26.09 -26.15
C PHE A 359 31.35 26.25 -25.08
N GLU A 360 31.36 27.37 -24.35
CA GLU A 360 32.31 27.66 -23.26
C GLU A 360 31.73 27.38 -21.86
N GLY A 361 30.49 26.88 -21.77
CA GLY A 361 29.79 26.59 -20.52
C GLY A 361 28.35 27.13 -20.48
N ASN A 362 27.61 26.72 -19.45
CA ASN A 362 26.22 27.09 -19.27
C ASN A 362 26.10 28.45 -18.53
N ILE A 363 25.30 29.36 -19.06
CA ILE A 363 24.90 30.60 -18.39
C ILE A 363 23.58 30.34 -17.68
N VAL A 364 23.57 30.46 -16.35
CA VAL A 364 22.37 30.28 -15.53
C VAL A 364 21.92 31.63 -14.98
N ARG A 365 20.65 31.99 -15.19
CA ARG A 365 20.03 33.17 -14.56
C ARG A 365 18.90 32.74 -13.64
N LYS A 366 18.86 33.32 -12.45
CA LYS A 366 17.87 33.01 -11.41
C LYS A 366 16.98 34.22 -11.17
N PHE A 367 15.68 33.98 -11.12
CA PHE A 367 14.66 35.00 -10.88
C PHE A 367 13.75 34.55 -9.75
N GLU A 368 13.39 35.49 -8.89
CA GLU A 368 12.30 35.31 -7.94
C GLU A 368 10.99 35.72 -8.62
N VAL A 369 10.10 34.77 -8.84
CA VAL A 369 8.87 34.95 -9.61
C VAL A 369 7.63 34.69 -8.77
N TYR A 370 6.53 35.33 -9.15
CA TYR A 370 5.26 35.33 -8.43
C TYR A 370 4.12 35.08 -9.41
N PRO A 371 3.16 34.20 -9.10
CA PRO A 371 2.01 34.00 -9.95
C PRO A 371 1.07 35.21 -9.88
N VAL A 372 0.40 35.49 -11.00
CA VAL A 372 -0.62 36.53 -11.10
C VAL A 372 -1.82 36.01 -11.85
N VAL A 373 -2.99 36.45 -11.40
CA VAL A 373 -4.26 36.19 -12.06
C VAL A 373 -4.71 37.47 -12.75
N VAL A 374 -5.28 37.34 -13.95
CA VAL A 374 -5.85 38.45 -14.70
C VAL A 374 -6.90 39.19 -13.86
N ALA A 375 -6.84 40.53 -13.85
CA ALA A 375 -7.77 41.36 -13.11
C ALA A 375 -9.15 41.43 -13.79
N THR A 376 -10.03 40.48 -13.45
CA THR A 376 -11.46 40.49 -13.84
C THR A 376 -12.34 40.78 -12.62
N GLN A 377 -13.58 41.22 -12.83
CA GLN A 377 -14.52 41.43 -11.72
C GLN A 377 -14.81 40.12 -10.96
N GLU A 378 -14.81 38.98 -11.66
CA GLU A 378 -15.01 37.66 -11.08
C GLU A 378 -13.79 37.23 -10.25
N ALA A 379 -12.57 37.42 -10.76
CA ALA A 379 -11.34 37.14 -10.04
C ALA A 379 -11.22 38.00 -8.77
N GLN A 380 -11.65 39.27 -8.84
CA GLN A 380 -11.65 40.17 -7.69
C GLN A 380 -12.63 39.70 -6.60
N LYS A 381 -13.86 39.31 -6.96
CA LYS A 381 -14.83 38.75 -6.01
C LYS A 381 -14.35 37.44 -5.39
N ARG A 382 -13.76 36.55 -6.19
CA ARG A 382 -13.19 35.29 -5.70
C ARG A 382 -12.05 35.56 -4.71
N TYR A 383 -11.13 36.46 -5.03
CA TYR A 383 -10.05 36.86 -4.14
C TYR A 383 -10.56 37.42 -2.81
N GLU A 384 -11.62 38.24 -2.83
CA GLU A 384 -12.22 38.77 -1.60
C GLU A 384 -12.78 37.64 -0.71
N ALA A 385 -13.51 36.69 -1.29
CA ALA A 385 -14.03 35.53 -0.56
C ALA A 385 -12.93 34.60 -0.03
N GLU A 386 -11.91 34.32 -0.84
CA GLU A 386 -10.75 33.50 -0.45
C GLU A 386 -9.89 34.19 0.62
N MET A 387 -9.82 35.52 0.61
CA MET A 387 -9.09 36.29 1.63
C MET A 387 -9.79 36.25 2.99
N ASP A 388 -11.12 36.26 3.01
CA ASP A 388 -11.89 36.10 4.26
C ASP A 388 -11.67 34.71 4.85
N ASP A 389 -11.76 33.66 4.03
CA ASP A 389 -11.43 32.28 4.41
C ASP A 389 -9.97 32.12 4.88
N TYR A 390 -9.03 32.74 4.17
CA TYR A 390 -7.62 32.76 4.56
C TYR A 390 -7.39 33.39 5.93
N HIS A 391 -8.05 34.51 6.25
CA HIS A 391 -7.91 35.15 7.55
C HIS A 391 -8.47 34.27 8.68
N LEU A 392 -9.63 33.64 8.48
CA LEU A 392 -10.21 32.72 9.45
C LEU A 392 -9.29 31.52 9.70
N LYS A 393 -8.79 30.90 8.63
CA LYS A 393 -7.83 29.79 8.74
C LYS A 393 -6.50 30.20 9.36
N LEU A 394 -6.04 31.42 9.10
CA LEU A 394 -4.80 31.92 9.67
C LEU A 394 -4.95 32.17 11.17
N GLU A 395 -6.08 32.75 11.59
CA GLU A 395 -6.41 32.93 13.01
C GLU A 395 -6.51 31.58 13.72
N GLN A 396 -7.19 30.60 13.11
CA GLN A 396 -7.26 29.23 13.64
C GLN A 396 -5.87 28.59 13.77
N TRP A 397 -5.05 28.63 12.71
CA TRP A 397 -3.69 28.12 12.74
C TRP A 397 -2.82 28.81 13.81
N GLU A 398 -3.02 30.12 14.03
CA GLU A 398 -2.33 30.84 15.11
C GLU A 398 -2.80 30.38 16.51
N GLN A 399 -4.08 30.04 16.69
CA GLN A 399 -4.56 29.40 17.93
C GLN A 399 -4.01 27.98 18.10
N ASP A 400 -3.96 27.19 17.04
CA ASP A 400 -3.42 25.82 17.07
C ASP A 400 -1.93 25.83 17.42
N VAL A 401 -1.17 26.78 16.88
CA VAL A 401 0.24 27.01 17.24
C VAL A 401 0.40 27.38 18.72
N ILE A 402 -0.53 28.15 19.29
CA ILE A 402 -0.50 28.49 20.72
C ILE A 402 -0.85 27.26 21.57
N ALA A 403 -1.87 26.49 21.20
CA ALA A 403 -2.26 25.27 21.88
C ALA A 403 -1.14 24.22 21.84
N GLU A 404 -0.53 23.99 20.69
CA GLU A 404 0.64 23.11 20.51
C GLU A 404 1.84 23.60 21.34
N ALA A 405 2.11 24.90 21.36
CA ALA A 405 3.18 25.45 22.19
C ALA A 405 2.92 25.25 23.70
N GLU A 406 1.65 25.31 24.13
CA GLU A 406 1.24 25.01 25.50
C GLU A 406 1.39 23.51 25.82
N GLN A 407 1.13 22.63 24.86
CA GLN A 407 1.39 21.19 24.98
C GLN A 407 2.89 20.86 25.04
N VAL A 408 3.71 21.46 24.17
CA VAL A 408 5.18 21.29 24.16
C VAL A 408 5.82 21.81 25.45
N ALA A 409 5.21 22.82 26.09
CA ALA A 409 5.65 23.36 27.37
C ALA A 409 5.11 22.60 28.60
N ASN A 410 4.24 21.60 28.43
CA ASN A 410 3.63 20.85 29.54
C ASN A 410 4.52 19.66 29.97
N PRO A 411 4.99 19.61 31.23
CA PRO A 411 5.79 18.50 31.76
C PRO A 411 5.11 17.12 31.67
N GLN A 412 3.77 17.07 31.69
CA GLN A 412 3.01 15.82 31.57
C GLN A 412 2.94 15.31 30.13
N THR A 413 2.94 16.22 29.14
CA THR A 413 3.02 15.87 27.72
C THR A 413 4.42 15.38 27.36
N ILE A 414 5.47 15.90 28.00
CA ILE A 414 6.83 15.34 27.90
C ILE A 414 6.86 13.90 28.45
N ALA A 415 6.22 13.64 29.59
CA ALA A 415 6.11 12.29 30.16
C ALA A 415 5.21 11.32 29.35
N ASN A 416 4.18 11.82 28.66
CA ASN A 416 3.29 11.01 27.81
C ASN A 416 3.86 10.79 26.39
N ASN A 417 4.56 11.77 25.81
CA ASN A 417 5.35 11.61 24.58
C ASN A 417 6.61 10.77 24.80
N GLU A 418 7.00 10.54 26.05
CA GLU A 418 8.03 9.58 26.48
C GLU A 418 7.49 8.16 26.74
N ARG A 419 6.34 7.75 26.17
CA ARG A 419 6.15 6.30 25.97
C ARG A 419 7.16 5.85 24.91
N MET A 420 8.27 5.32 25.41
CA MET A 420 9.39 4.93 24.58
C MET A 420 8.97 3.77 23.67
N TRP A 421 8.87 4.03 22.38
CA TRP A 421 8.62 3.01 21.37
C TRP A 421 9.92 2.27 21.08
N ASN A 422 9.84 0.95 20.98
CA ASN A 422 10.89 0.13 20.40
C ASN A 422 10.66 0.02 18.90
N GLU A 423 11.71 0.26 18.11
CA GLU A 423 11.73 -0.20 16.73
C GLU A 423 11.93 -1.72 16.72
N VAL A 424 11.04 -2.43 16.04
CA VAL A 424 11.06 -3.89 15.99
C VAL A 424 11.13 -4.40 14.56
N VAL A 425 11.70 -5.60 14.39
CA VAL A 425 11.49 -6.45 13.21
C VAL A 425 10.63 -7.62 13.62
N ASN A 426 9.44 -7.70 13.03
CA ASN A 426 8.59 -8.87 13.10
C ASN A 426 9.03 -9.87 12.02
N ARG A 427 9.25 -11.14 12.39
CA ARG A 427 9.73 -12.19 11.48
C ARG A 427 8.74 -13.34 11.46
N PHE A 428 8.11 -13.54 10.32
CA PHE A 428 7.06 -14.55 10.17
C PHE A 428 6.97 -15.04 8.72
N SER A 429 6.25 -16.15 8.53
CA SER A 429 6.06 -16.75 7.21
C SER A 429 4.60 -16.63 6.78
N ILE A 430 4.36 -16.13 5.57
CA ILE A 430 3.03 -16.05 4.97
C ILE A 430 2.81 -17.20 4.00
N HIS A 431 1.63 -17.81 4.06
CA HIS A 431 1.22 -18.93 3.20
C HIS A 431 0.20 -18.52 2.13
N ARG A 432 -0.19 -17.24 2.12
CA ARG A 432 -1.05 -16.63 1.09
C ARG A 432 -0.80 -15.13 0.97
N PHE A 433 -1.11 -14.57 -0.20
CA PHE A 433 -1.25 -13.12 -0.36
C PHE A 433 -2.50 -12.61 0.37
N GLY A 434 -2.49 -11.34 0.78
CA GLY A 434 -3.58 -10.74 1.54
C GLY A 434 -3.12 -9.68 2.54
N LEU A 435 -3.96 -9.43 3.54
CA LEU A 435 -3.74 -8.50 4.64
C LEU A 435 -3.29 -9.27 5.89
N TRP A 436 -2.15 -8.87 6.44
CA TRP A 436 -1.48 -9.52 7.56
C TRP A 436 -1.16 -8.52 8.66
N ASN A 437 -1.34 -8.93 9.92
CA ASN A 437 -1.12 -8.10 11.10
C ASN A 437 -0.24 -8.86 12.11
N CYS A 438 0.81 -8.21 12.58
CA CYS A 438 1.56 -8.62 13.76
C CYS A 438 0.99 -7.84 14.93
N GLY A 439 0.44 -8.50 15.93
CA GLY A 439 -0.23 -7.80 17.02
C GLY A 439 -0.48 -8.65 18.25
N LYS A 440 -0.98 -7.99 19.28
CA LYS A 440 -1.36 -8.59 20.56
C LYS A 440 -2.85 -8.40 20.78
N GLU A 441 -3.52 -9.46 21.24
CA GLU A 441 -4.90 -9.36 21.73
C GLU A 441 -4.93 -8.46 22.97
N VAL A 442 -5.73 -7.42 22.91
CA VAL A 442 -5.95 -6.47 23.98
C VAL A 442 -7.09 -6.95 24.86
N ILE A 443 -6.82 -7.00 26.16
CA ILE A 443 -7.83 -7.15 27.19
C ILE A 443 -7.98 -5.77 27.83
N LEU A 444 -9.13 -5.13 27.62
CA LEU A 444 -9.45 -3.84 28.24
C LEU A 444 -9.40 -4.00 29.77
N LYS A 445 -8.68 -3.13 30.48
CA LYS A 445 -8.45 -3.26 31.92
C LYS A 445 -9.74 -3.05 32.71
N GLU A 446 -10.47 -1.99 32.35
CA GLU A 446 -11.81 -1.70 32.84
C GLU A 446 -12.72 -1.50 31.64
N THR A 447 -13.42 -2.57 31.25
CA THR A 447 -14.43 -2.47 30.18
C THR A 447 -15.66 -1.76 30.72
N LEU A 448 -15.91 -0.53 30.28
CA LEU A 448 -17.20 0.11 30.47
C LEU A 448 -18.05 -0.16 29.23
N GLU A 449 -19.23 -0.74 29.43
CA GLU A 449 -20.25 -0.86 28.38
C GLU A 449 -21.25 0.28 28.58
N ILE A 450 -21.29 1.18 27.58
CA ILE A 450 -22.17 2.34 27.57
C ILE A 450 -23.15 2.26 26.40
N LYS A 451 -24.29 2.94 26.54
CA LYS A 451 -25.21 3.21 25.45
C LYS A 451 -24.88 4.57 24.86
N ALA A 452 -24.24 4.58 23.70
CA ALA A 452 -23.84 5.79 22.99
C ALA A 452 -24.95 6.26 22.04
N SER A 453 -25.27 7.56 22.09
CA SER A 453 -26.05 8.28 21.08
C SER A 453 -25.22 9.42 20.51
N PHE A 454 -25.47 9.78 19.25
CA PHE A 454 -24.63 10.73 18.51
C PHE A 454 -25.47 11.89 18.01
N VAL A 455 -25.09 13.11 18.38
CA VAL A 455 -25.82 14.33 18.02
C VAL A 455 -24.90 15.38 17.40
N ASP A 456 -25.46 16.25 16.58
CA ASP A 456 -24.74 17.42 16.03
C ASP A 456 -24.59 18.55 17.08
N GLU A 457 -23.95 19.66 16.68
CA GLU A 457 -23.78 20.83 17.55
C GLU A 457 -25.10 21.45 18.04
N ASN A 458 -26.21 21.18 17.35
CA ASN A 458 -27.55 21.65 17.66
C ASN A 458 -28.38 20.64 18.46
N GLY A 459 -27.84 19.45 18.73
CA GLY A 459 -28.52 18.36 19.43
C GLY A 459 -29.45 17.50 18.55
N ASN A 460 -29.31 17.56 17.23
CA ASN A 460 -30.03 16.68 16.31
C ASN A 460 -29.32 15.33 16.18
N ASP A 461 -30.07 14.23 16.13
CA ASP A 461 -29.50 12.89 15.93
C ASP A 461 -28.75 12.78 14.59
N ILE A 462 -27.60 12.12 14.63
CA ILE A 462 -26.78 11.81 13.45
C ILE A 462 -26.81 10.30 13.21
N ASP A 463 -27.06 9.91 11.97
CA ASP A 463 -26.93 8.51 11.55
C ASP A 463 -25.46 8.16 11.29
N ILE A 464 -24.91 7.28 12.11
CA ILE A 464 -23.53 6.83 12.04
C ILE A 464 -23.48 5.50 11.29
N ASN A 465 -22.74 5.45 10.19
CA ASN A 465 -22.49 4.22 9.44
C ASN A 465 -21.31 3.45 10.05
N GLN A 466 -20.25 4.17 10.43
CA GLN A 466 -19.05 3.60 11.02
C GLN A 466 -18.60 4.39 12.24
N LEU A 467 -18.36 3.73 13.37
CA LEU A 467 -17.82 4.36 14.58
C LEU A 467 -16.40 3.84 14.77
N PHE A 468 -15.46 4.67 15.22
CA PHE A 468 -14.06 4.30 15.46
C PHE A 468 -13.60 4.87 16.80
N ILE A 469 -12.91 4.07 17.60
CA ILE A 469 -12.10 4.63 18.67
C ILE A 469 -10.70 4.04 18.69
N THR A 470 -9.79 4.90 19.12
CA THR A 470 -8.42 4.58 19.43
C THR A 470 -8.08 5.08 20.81
N ASN A 471 -7.03 4.50 21.39
CA ASN A 471 -6.48 4.90 22.66
C ASN A 471 -5.05 5.39 22.42
N ASN A 472 -4.66 6.44 23.13
CA ASN A 472 -3.32 7.06 23.00
C ASN A 472 -2.19 6.05 23.26
N ASP A 473 -2.48 4.99 24.03
CA ASP A 473 -1.54 3.96 24.43
C ASP A 473 -1.53 2.71 23.53
N GLN A 474 -2.53 2.48 22.66
CA GLN A 474 -2.79 1.11 22.19
C GLN A 474 -2.83 0.81 20.69
N GLN A 475 -2.64 1.77 19.77
CA GLN A 475 -2.89 1.54 18.32
C GLN A 475 -4.19 0.73 18.10
N LEU A 476 -5.18 0.97 18.97
CA LEU A 476 -6.38 0.17 19.05
C LEU A 476 -7.31 0.69 17.96
N TYR A 477 -7.82 -0.20 17.13
CA TYR A 477 -8.76 0.16 16.07
C TYR A 477 -9.99 -0.71 16.21
N TYR A 478 -11.09 -0.17 16.71
CA TYR A 478 -12.35 -0.90 16.77
C TYR A 478 -13.48 -0.14 16.13
N PHE A 479 -14.43 -0.90 15.57
CA PHE A 479 -15.67 -0.38 15.01
C PHE A 479 -16.89 -0.79 15.83
N ALA A 480 -17.84 0.10 16.05
CA ALA A 480 -19.14 -0.26 16.65
C ALA A 480 -20.24 -0.23 15.58
N SER A 481 -21.01 -1.31 15.47
CA SER A 481 -22.18 -1.37 14.58
C SER A 481 -23.33 -0.64 15.24
N THR A 482 -23.90 0.34 14.54
CA THR A 482 -25.16 0.97 14.93
C THR A 482 -26.28 0.00 14.55
N THR A 483 -27.11 -0.40 15.51
CA THR A 483 -28.30 -1.20 15.20
C THR A 483 -29.44 -0.22 14.92
N THR A 484 -30.00 -0.30 13.72
CA THR A 484 -30.95 0.67 13.12
C THR A 484 -32.31 0.80 13.83
N GLN A 485 -32.49 0.29 15.05
CA GLN A 485 -33.79 0.31 15.73
C GLN A 485 -33.92 1.38 16.82
N ASP A 486 -32.84 1.89 17.42
CA ASP A 486 -32.97 2.83 18.56
C ASP A 486 -31.92 3.98 18.61
N ASN A 487 -31.08 4.20 17.58
CA ASN A 487 -29.95 5.17 17.62
C ASN A 487 -28.95 4.97 18.80
N GLU A 488 -29.11 3.90 19.56
CA GLU A 488 -28.24 3.52 20.67
C GLU A 488 -27.24 2.46 20.20
N THR A 489 -25.96 2.75 20.39
CA THR A 489 -24.86 1.81 20.11
C THR A 489 -24.24 1.35 21.43
N SER A 490 -24.16 0.04 21.67
CA SER A 490 -23.37 -0.48 22.78
C SER A 490 -21.89 -0.25 22.47
N LEU A 491 -21.26 0.59 23.26
CA LEU A 491 -19.85 0.93 23.12
C LEU A 491 -19.04 0.36 24.28
N LYS A 492 -17.96 -0.35 23.95
CA LYS A 492 -17.00 -0.88 24.92
C LYS A 492 -15.68 -0.15 24.74
N TYR A 493 -15.24 0.56 25.77
CA TYR A 493 -13.97 1.27 25.77
C TYR A 493 -13.30 1.14 27.13
N ASP A 494 -11.99 1.43 27.18
CA ASP A 494 -11.23 1.45 28.44
C ASP A 494 -11.40 2.82 29.11
N ALA A 495 -12.15 2.85 30.22
CA ALA A 495 -12.42 4.08 30.97
C ALA A 495 -11.16 4.66 31.65
N THR A 496 -10.08 3.89 31.74
CA THR A 496 -8.82 4.32 32.37
C THR A 496 -7.84 4.95 31.38
N ALA A 497 -8.17 4.93 30.08
CA ALA A 497 -7.33 5.44 29.01
C ALA A 497 -7.88 6.75 28.43
N GLU A 498 -6.99 7.53 27.80
CA GLU A 498 -7.39 8.64 26.94
C GLU A 498 -7.84 8.07 25.60
N ASN A 499 -9.13 8.26 25.28
CA ASN A 499 -9.76 7.71 24.09
C ASN A 499 -10.07 8.85 23.11
N LYS A 500 -9.87 8.61 21.82
CA LYS A 500 -10.34 9.49 20.75
C LYS A 500 -11.37 8.73 19.91
N ILE A 501 -12.52 9.36 19.71
CA ILE A 501 -13.69 8.78 19.05
C ILE A 501 -13.98 9.58 17.77
N TRP A 502 -14.15 8.89 16.65
CA TRP A 502 -14.58 9.48 15.39
C TRP A 502 -15.52 8.55 14.64
N ALA A 503 -16.21 9.05 13.63
CA ALA A 503 -17.20 8.29 12.89
C ALA A 503 -17.24 8.68 11.42
N LEU A 504 -17.85 7.81 10.60
CA LEU A 504 -18.24 8.10 9.23
C LEU A 504 -19.75 7.97 9.08
N THR A 505 -20.36 8.92 8.38
CA THR A 505 -21.75 8.83 7.91
C THR A 505 -21.86 7.87 6.72
N ALA A 506 -23.07 7.63 6.23
CA ALA A 506 -23.29 6.85 5.00
C ALA A 506 -22.66 7.51 3.76
N GLU A 507 -22.45 8.82 3.80
CA GLU A 507 -21.81 9.63 2.77
C GLU A 507 -20.28 9.75 2.94
N ASN A 508 -19.68 8.99 3.87
CA ASN A 508 -18.26 9.07 4.25
C ASN A 508 -17.83 10.44 4.79
N GLU A 509 -18.74 11.20 5.39
CA GLU A 509 -18.37 12.42 6.13
C GLU A 509 -17.71 12.03 7.46
N LEU A 510 -16.50 12.52 7.71
CA LEU A 510 -15.77 12.29 8.96
C LEU A 510 -16.31 13.20 10.06
N LEU A 511 -16.65 12.60 11.18
CA LEU A 511 -17.12 13.27 12.38
C LEU A 511 -16.19 12.94 13.54
N VAL A 512 -15.86 13.91 14.39
CA VAL A 512 -15.01 13.70 15.57
C VAL A 512 -15.79 14.06 16.83
N ALA A 513 -15.72 13.22 17.86
CA ALA A 513 -16.38 13.49 19.14
C ALA A 513 -15.66 14.61 19.91
N ASN A 514 -16.41 15.46 20.59
CA ASN A 514 -15.88 16.54 21.42
C ASN A 514 -15.61 16.06 22.87
N VAL A 515 -14.74 16.75 23.62
CA VAL A 515 -14.28 16.37 24.97
C VAL A 515 -15.34 16.61 26.07
N GLU A 516 -16.43 17.31 25.75
CA GLU A 516 -17.50 17.66 26.70
C GLU A 516 -18.70 16.70 26.61
N ASP A 517 -18.46 15.40 26.78
CA ASP A 517 -19.52 14.39 26.77
C ASP A 517 -20.37 14.44 28.05
N GLU A 518 -21.70 14.45 27.90
CA GLU A 518 -22.63 14.50 29.03
C GLU A 518 -23.02 13.07 29.45
N GLU A 519 -22.52 12.64 30.62
CA GLU A 519 -22.93 11.37 31.23
C GLU A 519 -24.39 11.48 31.71
N ARG A 520 -25.26 10.61 31.19
CA ARG A 520 -26.65 10.48 31.61
C ARG A 520 -26.84 9.27 32.55
N PRO A 521 -27.93 9.24 33.34
CA PRO A 521 -28.27 8.08 34.16
C PRO A 521 -28.31 6.78 33.34
N ASN A 522 -27.96 5.64 33.95
CA ASN A 522 -27.97 4.30 33.33
C ASN A 522 -26.86 4.02 32.28
N ASN A 523 -25.67 4.63 32.40
CA ASN A 523 -24.56 4.46 31.45
C ASN A 523 -24.93 4.90 30.02
N GLU A 524 -25.83 5.87 29.89
CA GLU A 524 -26.14 6.51 28.61
C GLU A 524 -25.18 7.69 28.41
N PHE A 525 -24.57 7.77 27.23
CA PHE A 525 -23.66 8.82 26.85
C PHE A 525 -24.14 9.46 25.56
N VAL A 526 -24.13 10.78 25.52
CA VAL A 526 -24.41 11.54 24.31
C VAL A 526 -23.12 12.18 23.83
N PHE A 527 -22.63 11.69 22.70
CA PHE A 527 -21.45 12.22 22.04
C PHE A 527 -21.87 13.34 21.10
N GLN A 528 -21.39 14.55 21.39
CA GLN A 528 -21.54 15.66 20.45
C GLN A 528 -20.46 15.52 19.37
N MET A 529 -20.91 15.27 18.14
CA MET A 529 -20.05 15.02 16.99
C MET A 529 -19.91 16.30 16.16
N LYS A 530 -18.67 16.65 15.84
CA LYS A 530 -18.36 17.78 14.96
C LYS A 530 -17.88 17.26 13.60
N PRO A 531 -18.43 17.78 12.48
CA PRO A 531 -17.87 17.51 11.18
C PRO A 531 -16.40 17.95 11.11
N ALA A 532 -15.56 17.09 10.56
CA ALA A 532 -14.17 17.42 10.23
C ALA A 532 -14.07 18.56 9.19
N GLY A 533 -15.17 18.84 8.48
CA GLY A 533 -15.19 19.77 7.36
C GLY A 533 -14.60 19.13 6.11
N ARG A 534 -14.00 19.96 5.25
CA ARG A 534 -13.39 19.50 4.00
C ARG A 534 -12.03 18.86 4.28
N ILE A 535 -11.89 17.59 3.89
CA ILE A 535 -10.63 16.82 3.95
C ILE A 535 -10.00 16.85 2.56
N ASP A 536 -8.85 17.51 2.41
CA ASP A 536 -8.14 17.64 1.14
C ASP A 536 -6.82 16.84 1.13
N SER A 537 -6.42 16.26 2.26
CA SER A 537 -5.19 15.48 2.39
C SER A 537 -5.22 14.44 3.52
N GLU A 538 -4.30 13.47 3.46
CA GLU A 538 -3.98 12.56 4.57
C GLU A 538 -3.61 13.33 5.86
N GLU A 539 -2.91 14.46 5.72
CA GLU A 539 -2.43 15.26 6.85
C GLU A 539 -3.59 15.90 7.65
N ASP A 540 -4.68 16.25 6.96
CA ASP A 540 -5.89 16.75 7.63
C ASP A 540 -6.46 15.67 8.55
N VAL A 541 -6.52 14.43 8.07
CA VAL A 541 -6.98 13.27 8.86
C VAL A 541 -6.04 12.99 10.02
N ARG A 542 -4.72 13.04 9.81
CA ARG A 542 -3.73 12.86 10.88
C ARG A 542 -3.87 13.92 11.95
N THR A 543 -3.98 15.18 11.58
CA THR A 543 -4.15 16.31 12.52
C THR A 543 -5.42 16.11 13.37
N LEU A 544 -6.53 15.71 12.73
CA LEU A 544 -7.79 15.46 13.41
C LEU A 544 -7.74 14.26 14.35
N LEU A 545 -7.00 13.21 14.00
CA LEU A 545 -6.99 11.93 14.72
C LEU A 545 -5.76 11.70 15.60
N THR A 546 -4.87 12.69 15.74
CA THR A 546 -3.73 12.66 16.68
C THR A 546 -4.18 13.05 18.09
N PHE A 547 -3.60 12.46 19.13
CA PHE A 547 -3.90 12.79 20.53
C PHE A 547 -3.30 14.11 20.98
#